data_AF-A0A2V9M2H2-F1
#
_entry.id   AF-A0A2V9M2H2-F1
#
_cell.length_a   1.000
_cell.length_b   1.000
_cell.length_c   1.000
_cell.angle_alpha   90.00
_cell.angle_beta   90.00
_cell.angle_gamma   90.00
#
_symmetry.space_group_name_H-M   'P 1'
#
loop_
_entity.id
_entity.type
_entity.pdbx_description
1 polymer ?
#
loop_
_entity_poly.entity_id
_entity_poly.type
_entity_poly.pdbx_seq_one_letter_code
_entity_poly.pdbx_strand_id
1 'polypeptide(L)'
;MLVVNVALTNWRFLHKLGLTACRWFDGFGFSCNIRQPMQVGDYKPILNPGQPVLLTFYVPFFYPGHPVQEQGSLGRNELLSTSFREYERRIREQMIQLFGNAGFDPKKDIAAIVLNRWGHAYVNPQPGFYFPPDGEPAPRDIIRKRFGRIAFGHSELYGHQYWLGAIGEGRRAVEQVLEIISTSPAS
;
A
#
# COMPACT_ATOMS: atom_id res chain seq x y z
N MET A 1 4.80 2.13 -5.56
CA MET A 1 3.78 2.95 -4.86
C MET A 1 4.49 3.89 -3.90
N LEU A 2 4.03 5.13 -3.81
CA LEU A 2 4.45 6.07 -2.78
C LEU A 2 3.32 6.20 -1.76
N VAL A 3 3.63 5.99 -0.48
CA VAL A 3 2.75 6.32 0.63
C VAL A 3 3.31 7.55 1.31
N VAL A 4 2.53 8.61 1.34
CA VAL A 4 2.90 9.86 2.02
C VAL A 4 2.16 9.91 3.33
N ASN A 5 2.88 10.15 4.43
CA ASN A 5 2.27 10.47 5.71
C ASN A 5 2.56 11.94 6.00
N VAL A 6 1.50 12.75 6.06
CA VAL A 6 1.57 14.16 6.44
C VAL A 6 1.16 14.23 7.91
N ALA A 7 2.11 14.59 8.77
CA ALA A 7 1.82 14.89 10.17
C ALA A 7 1.20 16.28 10.25
N LEU A 8 -0.07 16.31 10.63
CA LEU A 8 -0.83 17.54 10.81
C LEU A 8 -0.87 17.93 12.28
N THR A 9 -0.77 19.22 12.57
CA THR A 9 -0.93 19.76 13.94
C THR A 9 -2.39 19.75 14.38
N ASN A 10 -3.32 19.77 13.42
CA ASN A 10 -4.76 19.67 13.59
C ASN A 10 -5.41 19.25 12.26
N TRP A 11 -6.69 18.84 12.27
CA TRP A 11 -7.43 18.47 11.06
C TRP A 11 -8.80 19.15 10.97
N ARG A 12 -8.91 20.38 11.51
CA ARG A 12 -10.15 21.16 11.51
C ARG A 12 -10.70 21.43 10.11
N PHE A 13 -9.82 21.56 9.11
CA PHE A 13 -10.22 21.75 7.71
C PHE A 13 -11.00 20.55 7.15
N LEU A 14 -10.58 19.32 7.47
CA LEU A 14 -11.31 18.10 7.09
C LEU A 14 -12.65 18.01 7.83
N HIS A 15 -12.66 18.34 9.13
CA HIS A 15 -13.88 18.37 9.94
C HIS A 15 -14.90 19.40 9.41
N LYS A 16 -14.45 20.59 9.01
CA LYS A 16 -15.31 21.62 8.39
C LYS A 16 -15.96 21.11 7.10
N LEU A 17 -15.27 20.27 6.35
CA LEU A 17 -15.79 19.62 5.14
C LEU A 17 -16.62 18.36 5.43
N GLY A 18 -16.71 17.92 6.69
CA GLY A 18 -17.46 16.72 7.08
C GLY A 18 -16.84 15.41 6.58
N LEU A 19 -15.52 15.37 6.34
CA LEU A 19 -14.84 14.21 5.76
C LEU A 19 -13.64 13.75 6.58
N THR A 20 -13.37 12.45 6.52
CA THR A 20 -12.16 11.82 7.10
C THR A 20 -11.30 11.15 6.03
N ALA A 21 -11.84 11.04 4.81
CA ALA A 21 -11.18 10.56 3.62
C ALA A 21 -11.73 11.31 2.41
N CYS A 22 -10.91 11.46 1.38
CA CYS A 22 -11.36 11.94 0.08
C CYS A 22 -10.62 11.23 -1.05
N ARG A 23 -11.27 11.21 -2.22
CA ARG A 23 -10.76 10.67 -3.47
C ARG A 23 -10.89 11.75 -4.54
N TRP A 24 -9.89 11.83 -5.42
CA TRP A 24 -9.88 12.71 -6.58
C TRP A 24 -9.34 11.96 -7.80
N PHE A 25 -9.45 12.58 -8.96
CA PHE A 25 -9.18 11.94 -10.25
C PHE A 25 -8.08 12.63 -11.07
N ASP A 26 -7.60 13.78 -10.62
CA ASP A 26 -6.53 14.52 -11.29
C ASP A 26 -5.59 15.19 -10.26
N GLY A 27 -4.34 15.39 -10.65
CA GLY A 27 -3.27 15.90 -9.80
C GLY A 27 -2.44 14.80 -9.12
N PHE A 28 -1.87 15.13 -7.95
CA PHE A 28 -0.94 14.26 -7.25
C PHE A 28 -1.65 13.24 -6.35
N GLY A 29 -1.45 11.95 -6.61
CA GLY A 29 -2.12 10.86 -5.90
C GLY A 29 -3.57 10.70 -6.32
N PHE A 30 -4.33 9.88 -5.59
CA PHE A 30 -5.77 9.69 -5.89
C PHE A 30 -6.67 9.66 -4.66
N SER A 31 -6.10 9.41 -3.47
CA SER A 31 -6.88 9.39 -2.24
C SER A 31 -6.00 9.71 -1.04
N CYS A 32 -6.64 10.28 -0.03
CA CYS A 32 -6.06 10.41 1.30
C CYS A 32 -7.09 10.18 2.39
N ASN A 33 -6.64 9.73 3.55
CA ASN A 33 -7.49 9.55 4.72
C ASN A 33 -6.71 9.76 6.02
N ILE A 34 -7.39 10.29 7.03
CA ILE A 34 -6.93 10.13 8.41
C ILE A 34 -7.26 8.71 8.87
N ARG A 35 -6.41 8.12 9.70
CA ARG A 35 -6.68 6.79 10.27
C ARG A 35 -7.26 6.94 11.66
N GLN A 36 -8.28 6.15 11.97
CA GLN A 36 -8.70 5.97 13.34
C GLN A 36 -7.50 5.41 14.12
N PRO A 37 -7.15 5.99 15.28
CA PRO A 37 -6.14 5.39 16.12
C PRO A 37 -6.54 3.98 16.53
N MET A 38 -5.55 3.09 16.63
CA MET A 38 -5.76 1.75 17.15
C MET A 38 -6.22 1.85 18.61
N GLN A 39 -7.33 1.21 18.94
CA GLN A 39 -7.82 1.14 20.32
C GLN A 39 -7.32 -0.18 20.93
N VAL A 40 -6.56 -0.11 22.03
CA VAL A 40 -5.98 -1.28 22.69
C VAL A 40 -6.15 -1.16 24.20
N GLY A 41 -6.93 -2.07 24.79
CA GLY A 41 -7.24 -2.03 26.23
C GLY A 41 -7.86 -0.68 26.62
N ASP A 42 -7.20 0.01 27.55
CA ASP A 42 -7.62 1.33 28.03
C ASP A 42 -7.16 2.49 27.14
N TYR A 43 -6.30 2.24 26.14
CA TYR A 43 -5.91 3.26 25.16
C TYR A 43 -7.04 3.48 24.14
N LYS A 44 -7.84 4.52 24.38
CA LYS A 44 -9.00 4.94 23.56
C LYS A 44 -8.91 6.42 23.21
N PRO A 45 -7.95 6.83 22.37
CA PRO A 45 -7.80 8.24 22.00
C PRO A 45 -9.02 8.74 21.22
N ILE A 46 -9.50 9.94 21.57
CA ILE A 46 -10.65 10.58 20.94
C ILE A 46 -10.23 11.20 19.61
N LEU A 47 -11.04 11.01 18.57
CA LEU A 47 -10.86 11.65 17.28
C LEU A 47 -11.30 13.13 17.34
N ASN A 48 -10.43 13.99 17.84
CA ASN A 48 -10.69 15.43 18.01
C ASN A 48 -10.03 16.25 16.87
N PRO A 49 -10.80 17.07 16.11
CA PRO A 49 -10.30 17.95 15.04
C PRO A 49 -9.16 18.89 15.42
N GLY A 50 -9.09 19.28 16.69
CA GLY A 50 -8.05 20.18 17.21
C GLY A 50 -6.75 19.48 17.63
N GLN A 51 -6.67 18.15 17.53
CA GLN A 51 -5.49 17.36 17.92
C GLN A 51 -4.68 16.94 16.68
N PRO A 52 -3.37 16.68 16.82
CA PRO A 52 -2.54 16.18 15.74
C PRO A 52 -3.04 14.85 15.17
N VAL A 53 -2.83 14.65 13.86
CA VAL A 53 -3.18 13.41 13.17
C VAL A 53 -2.27 13.16 11.97
N LEU A 54 -2.18 11.89 11.53
CA LEU A 54 -1.56 11.54 10.25
C LEU A 54 -2.62 11.51 9.15
N LEU A 55 -2.43 12.34 8.12
CA LEU A 55 -3.12 12.23 6.85
C LEU A 55 -2.27 11.40 5.88
N THR A 56 -2.77 10.25 5.47
CA THR A 56 -2.05 9.34 4.57
C THR A 56 -2.52 9.52 3.13
N PHE A 57 -1.61 9.73 2.18
CA PHE A 57 -1.91 9.70 0.74
C PHE A 57 -1.41 8.40 0.12
N TYR A 58 -2.16 7.93 -0.88
CA TYR A 58 -1.72 6.87 -1.78
C TYR A 58 -1.44 7.43 -3.16
N VAL A 59 -0.22 7.20 -3.64
CA VAL A 59 0.26 7.69 -4.93
C VAL A 59 0.72 6.49 -5.77
N PRO A 60 -0.11 6.06 -6.73
CA PRO A 60 0.22 5.00 -7.66
C PRO A 60 1.09 5.54 -8.79
N PHE A 61 1.87 4.65 -9.39
CA PHE A 61 2.65 4.94 -10.58
C PHE A 61 2.19 3.97 -11.66
N PHE A 62 1.33 4.44 -12.55
CA PHE A 62 0.90 3.72 -13.74
C PHE A 62 1.09 4.67 -14.93
N TYR A 63 1.52 4.12 -16.07
CA TYR A 63 1.80 4.89 -17.28
C TYR A 63 0.99 4.29 -18.42
N PRO A 64 -0.32 4.59 -18.48
CA PRO A 64 -1.19 4.07 -19.53
C PRO A 64 -0.64 4.49 -20.89
N GLY A 65 -0.73 3.60 -21.87
CA GLY A 65 -0.12 3.79 -23.19
C GLY A 65 1.26 3.14 -23.35
N HIS A 66 1.95 2.77 -22.26
CA HIS A 66 3.18 1.97 -22.32
C HIS A 66 2.92 0.46 -22.19
N PRO A 67 3.79 -0.40 -22.75
CA PRO A 67 3.77 -1.84 -22.51
C PRO A 67 3.79 -2.19 -21.01
N VAL A 68 3.02 -3.21 -20.61
CA VAL A 68 2.83 -3.58 -19.19
C VAL A 68 4.17 -3.85 -18.48
N GLN A 69 5.11 -4.47 -19.20
CA GLN A 69 6.44 -4.81 -18.70
C GLN A 69 7.29 -3.57 -18.37
N GLU A 70 7.06 -2.45 -19.07
CA GLU A 70 7.83 -1.21 -18.90
C GLU A 70 7.28 -0.33 -17.77
N GLN A 71 5.95 -0.33 -17.57
CA GLN A 71 5.29 0.56 -16.61
C GLN A 71 5.86 0.45 -15.19
N GLY A 72 6.20 -0.77 -14.76
CA GLY A 72 6.81 -1.00 -13.44
C GLY A 72 8.19 -0.35 -13.30
N SER A 73 9.02 -0.43 -14.35
CA SER A 73 10.34 0.20 -14.37
C SER A 73 10.26 1.72 -14.44
N LEU A 74 9.35 2.27 -15.24
CA LEU A 74 9.07 3.71 -15.29
C LEU A 74 8.65 4.24 -13.92
N GLY A 75 7.71 3.55 -13.26
CA GLY A 75 7.22 3.96 -11.94
C GLY A 75 8.28 3.89 -10.85
N ARG A 76 9.13 2.87 -10.88
CA ARG A 76 10.28 2.78 -9.97
C ARG A 76 11.29 3.89 -10.23
N ASN A 77 11.57 4.20 -11.50
CA ASN A 77 12.49 5.26 -11.86
C ASN A 77 11.99 6.61 -11.33
N GLU A 78 10.74 6.99 -11.62
CA GLU A 78 10.18 8.24 -11.09
C GLU A 78 10.19 8.26 -9.55
N LEU A 79 9.74 7.17 -8.91
CA LEU A 79 9.66 7.06 -7.46
C LEU A 79 11.00 7.30 -6.75
N LEU A 80 12.07 6.69 -7.28
CA LEU A 80 13.38 6.67 -6.65
C LEU A 80 14.25 7.87 -7.05
N SER A 81 14.07 8.40 -8.27
CA SER A 81 14.83 9.56 -8.75
C SER A 81 14.26 10.89 -8.27
N THR A 82 12.95 10.96 -7.99
CA THR A 82 12.32 12.20 -7.56
C THR A 82 12.74 12.57 -6.12
N SER A 83 13.32 13.77 -6.01
CA SER A 83 13.79 14.30 -4.73
C SER A 83 12.66 14.46 -3.70
N PHE A 84 13.01 14.42 -2.42
CA PHE A 84 12.05 14.71 -1.35
C PHE A 84 11.41 16.10 -1.54
N ARG A 85 12.21 17.13 -1.88
CA ARG A 85 11.75 18.50 -2.07
C ARG A 85 10.66 18.61 -3.14
N GLU A 86 10.84 17.91 -4.25
CA GLU A 86 9.87 17.92 -5.34
C GLU A 86 8.56 17.23 -4.93
N TYR A 87 8.64 16.10 -4.23
CA TYR A 87 7.43 15.47 -3.68
C TYR A 87 6.74 16.36 -2.63
N GLU A 88 7.49 16.95 -1.71
CA GLU A 88 6.96 17.86 -0.70
C GLU A 88 6.18 19.01 -1.36
N ARG A 89 6.74 19.61 -2.42
CA ARG A 89 6.07 20.66 -3.19
C ARG A 89 4.73 20.18 -3.76
N ARG A 90 4.73 19.05 -4.48
CA ARG A 90 3.51 18.46 -5.09
C ARG A 90 2.45 18.12 -4.04
N ILE A 91 2.86 17.57 -2.89
CA ILE A 91 1.95 17.25 -1.77
C ILE A 91 1.29 18.52 -1.24
N ARG A 92 2.07 19.57 -0.99
CA ARG A 92 1.55 20.85 -0.46
C ARG A 92 0.59 21.50 -1.45
N GLU A 93 0.93 21.52 -2.74
CA GLU A 93 0.07 22.04 -3.81
C GLU A 93 -1.24 21.28 -3.90
N GLN A 94 -1.21 19.94 -3.90
CA GLN A 94 -2.41 19.11 -3.91
C GLN A 94 -3.29 19.39 -2.69
N MET A 95 -2.69 19.51 -1.50
CA MET A 95 -3.43 19.80 -0.28
C MET A 95 -4.06 21.20 -0.30
N ILE A 96 -3.38 22.20 -0.85
CA ILE A 96 -3.96 23.54 -1.06
C ILE A 96 -5.15 23.44 -2.01
N GLN A 97 -5.02 22.72 -3.13
CA GLN A 97 -6.11 22.55 -4.09
C GLN A 97 -7.33 21.86 -3.47
N LEU A 98 -7.11 20.82 -2.66
CA LEU A 98 -8.20 20.06 -2.03
C LEU A 98 -8.84 20.80 -0.86
N PHE A 99 -8.04 21.51 -0.04
CA PHE A 99 -8.45 21.93 1.30
C PHE A 99 -8.25 23.42 1.60
N GLY A 100 -7.64 24.19 0.70
CA GLY A 100 -7.38 25.61 0.90
C GLY A 100 -8.65 26.41 1.21
N ASN A 101 -9.74 26.14 0.48
CA ASN A 101 -11.05 26.78 0.71
C ASN A 101 -11.68 26.40 2.08
N ALA A 102 -11.23 25.30 2.69
CA ALA A 102 -11.64 24.91 4.03
C ALA A 102 -10.75 25.52 5.14
N GLY A 103 -9.75 26.31 4.77
CA GLY A 103 -8.85 27.01 5.70
C GLY A 103 -7.55 26.26 6.01
N PHE A 104 -7.18 25.25 5.21
CA PHE A 104 -5.88 24.60 5.33
C PHE A 104 -4.73 25.57 4.95
N ASP A 105 -3.73 25.67 5.81
CA ASP A 105 -2.50 26.43 5.60
C ASP A 105 -1.28 25.50 5.79
N PRO A 106 -0.55 25.13 4.73
CA PRO A 106 0.54 24.17 4.85
C PRO A 106 1.73 24.71 5.66
N LYS A 107 1.84 26.02 5.91
CA LYS A 107 2.89 26.57 6.78
C LYS A 107 2.57 26.37 8.27
N LYS A 108 1.30 26.30 8.63
CA LYS A 108 0.83 26.19 10.03
C LYS A 108 0.38 24.78 10.38
N ASP A 109 -0.25 24.10 9.44
CA ASP A 109 -0.94 22.83 9.69
C ASP A 109 -0.03 21.62 9.48
N ILE A 110 1.02 21.71 8.65
CA ILE A 110 1.98 20.61 8.45
C ILE A 110 3.13 20.72 9.46
N ALA A 111 3.29 19.69 10.28
CA ALA A 111 4.44 19.53 11.18
C ALA A 111 5.60 18.78 10.51
N ALA A 112 5.29 17.73 9.74
CA ALA A 112 6.29 16.91 9.05
C ALA A 112 5.66 16.11 7.90
N ILE A 113 6.51 15.66 6.97
CA ILE A 113 6.13 14.76 5.87
C ILE A 113 7.10 13.58 5.83
N VAL A 114 6.55 12.38 5.76
CA VAL A 114 7.32 11.13 5.58
C VAL A 114 6.92 10.48 4.27
N LEU A 115 7.93 10.13 3.47
CA LEU A 115 7.76 9.45 2.18
C LEU A 115 8.20 7.99 2.28
N ASN A 116 7.25 7.07 2.17
CA ASN A 116 7.55 5.65 2.06
C ASN A 116 7.57 5.25 0.57
N ARG A 117 8.77 5.04 0.04
CA ARG A 117 9.02 4.72 -1.37
C ARG A 117 9.07 3.21 -1.60
N TRP A 118 7.93 2.61 -1.89
CA TRP A 118 7.83 1.17 -2.14
C TRP A 118 7.98 0.85 -3.63
N GLY A 119 9.22 0.59 -4.08
CA GLY A 119 9.52 0.24 -5.49
C GLY A 119 9.00 -1.13 -5.92
N HIS A 120 8.89 -2.08 -4.97
CA HIS A 120 8.35 -3.41 -5.18
C HIS A 120 7.21 -3.67 -4.19
N ALA A 121 6.33 -2.67 -4.05
CA ALA A 121 5.25 -2.68 -3.08
C ALA A 121 4.43 -3.94 -3.23
N TYR A 122 3.82 -4.15 -4.41
CA TYR A 122 2.87 -5.20 -4.74
C TYR A 122 3.36 -6.11 -5.87
N VAL A 123 2.90 -7.37 -5.86
CA VAL A 123 2.81 -8.14 -7.10
C VAL A 123 1.94 -7.37 -8.10
N ASN A 124 2.33 -7.43 -9.37
CA ASN A 124 1.53 -6.93 -10.48
C ASN A 124 1.00 -8.15 -11.24
N PRO A 125 -0.20 -8.68 -10.89
CA PRO A 125 -0.76 -9.85 -11.53
C PRO A 125 -0.96 -9.56 -13.01
N GLN A 126 -0.16 -10.22 -13.86
CA GLN A 126 -0.31 -10.12 -15.30
C GLN A 126 -1.61 -10.81 -15.75
N PRO A 127 -2.14 -10.52 -16.94
CA PRO A 127 -3.17 -11.34 -17.56
C PRO A 127 -2.77 -12.83 -17.49
N GLY A 128 -3.69 -13.70 -17.08
CA GLY A 128 -3.41 -15.11 -16.83
C GLY A 128 -3.00 -15.47 -15.39
N PHE A 129 -2.72 -14.49 -14.51
CA PHE A 129 -2.27 -14.79 -13.14
C PHE A 129 -3.33 -15.50 -12.28
N TYR A 130 -4.60 -15.09 -12.42
CA TYR A 130 -5.74 -15.73 -11.74
C TYR A 130 -6.49 -16.71 -12.62
N PHE A 131 -6.64 -16.35 -13.89
CA PHE A 131 -7.43 -17.08 -14.88
C PHE A 131 -6.52 -17.34 -16.09
N PRO A 132 -5.72 -18.42 -16.05
CA PRO A 132 -4.82 -18.76 -17.15
C PRO A 132 -5.64 -19.07 -18.42
N PRO A 133 -5.13 -18.71 -19.60
CA PRO A 133 -5.72 -19.17 -20.84
C PRO A 133 -5.56 -20.70 -20.98
N ASP A 134 -6.49 -21.32 -21.69
CA ASP A 134 -6.35 -22.69 -22.23
C ASP A 134 -6.15 -23.83 -21.21
N GLY A 135 -6.65 -23.67 -19.98
CA GLY A 135 -6.64 -24.74 -18.98
C GLY A 135 -5.27 -25.05 -18.36
N GLU A 136 -4.24 -24.29 -18.73
CA GLU A 136 -2.91 -24.34 -18.11
C GLU A 136 -2.99 -23.96 -16.62
N PRO A 137 -2.08 -24.47 -15.76
CA PRO A 137 -2.07 -24.07 -14.36
C PRO A 137 -1.65 -22.60 -14.21
N ALA A 138 -2.34 -21.86 -13.35
CA ALA A 138 -1.99 -20.48 -13.07
C ALA A 138 -0.55 -20.42 -12.49
N PRO A 139 0.25 -19.39 -12.80
CA PRO A 139 1.62 -19.28 -12.28
C PRO A 139 1.71 -19.43 -10.76
N ARG A 140 0.74 -18.88 -10.02
CA ARG A 140 0.65 -19.02 -8.57
C ARG A 140 0.48 -20.48 -8.10
N ASP A 141 -0.25 -21.29 -8.85
CA ASP A 141 -0.56 -22.68 -8.48
C ASP A 141 0.62 -23.61 -8.81
N ILE A 142 1.45 -23.24 -9.78
CA ILE A 142 2.75 -23.87 -10.02
C ILE A 142 3.67 -23.62 -8.81
N ILE A 143 3.84 -22.37 -8.39
CA ILE A 143 4.75 -21.98 -7.30
C ILE A 143 4.27 -22.51 -5.93
N ARG A 144 2.96 -22.67 -5.74
CA ARG A 144 2.39 -23.26 -4.51
C ARG A 144 2.79 -24.72 -4.28
N LYS A 145 3.26 -25.43 -5.31
CA LYS A 145 3.77 -26.80 -5.16
C LYS A 145 5.15 -26.76 -4.50
N ARG A 146 5.38 -27.70 -3.59
CA ARG A 146 6.69 -27.89 -2.97
C ARG A 146 7.73 -28.44 -3.95
N PHE A 147 9.00 -28.15 -3.70
CA PHE A 147 10.13 -28.77 -4.36
C PHE A 147 10.97 -29.55 -3.33
N GLY A 148 10.79 -30.88 -3.29
CA GLY A 148 11.40 -31.70 -2.25
C GLY A 148 10.94 -31.25 -0.85
N ARG A 149 11.89 -30.83 -0.02
CA ARG A 149 11.69 -30.31 1.35
C ARG A 149 11.50 -28.77 1.41
N ILE A 150 11.39 -28.11 0.26
CA ILE A 150 11.23 -26.65 0.14
C ILE A 150 9.78 -26.33 -0.22
N ALA A 151 9.13 -25.46 0.55
CA ALA A 151 7.79 -24.95 0.27
C ALA A 151 7.80 -23.41 0.27
N PHE A 152 6.96 -22.81 -0.58
CA PHE A 152 6.85 -21.35 -0.73
C PHE A 152 5.57 -20.86 -0.05
N GLY A 153 5.64 -19.82 0.77
CA GLY A 153 4.50 -19.35 1.59
C GLY A 153 4.32 -17.82 1.63
N HIS A 154 4.74 -17.11 0.59
CA HIS A 154 4.67 -15.65 0.53
C HIS A 154 3.28 -15.15 0.05
N SER A 155 2.93 -13.90 0.39
CA SER A 155 1.58 -13.35 0.15
C SER A 155 1.20 -13.20 -1.33
N GLU A 156 2.18 -13.05 -2.20
CA GLU A 156 1.96 -12.83 -3.64
C GLU A 156 1.31 -14.04 -4.31
N LEU A 157 1.36 -15.24 -3.71
CA LEU A 157 0.64 -16.43 -4.19
C LEU A 157 -0.88 -16.25 -4.16
N TYR A 158 -1.39 -15.33 -3.35
CA TYR A 158 -2.79 -14.96 -3.36
C TYR A 158 -3.12 -13.89 -4.43
N GLY A 159 -2.10 -13.26 -5.02
CA GLY A 159 -2.21 -12.22 -6.04
C GLY A 159 -2.56 -10.82 -5.52
N HIS A 160 -2.80 -10.70 -4.22
CA HIS A 160 -2.92 -9.45 -3.51
C HIS A 160 -2.10 -9.53 -2.23
N GLN A 161 -1.47 -8.42 -1.84
CA GLN A 161 -0.73 -8.38 -0.58
C GLN A 161 -1.63 -7.89 0.53
N TYR A 162 -2.04 -8.84 1.36
CA TYR A 162 -2.82 -8.59 2.54
C TYR A 162 -2.39 -9.60 3.60
N TRP A 163 -2.41 -9.16 4.85
CA TRP A 163 -1.87 -9.90 5.98
C TRP A 163 -2.50 -11.29 6.15
N LEU A 164 -3.83 -11.40 5.98
CA LEU A 164 -4.53 -12.68 6.07
C LEU A 164 -4.04 -13.68 5.01
N GLY A 165 -3.75 -13.22 3.80
CA GLY A 165 -3.21 -14.06 2.73
C GLY A 165 -1.80 -14.53 3.05
N ALA A 166 -0.95 -13.63 3.56
CA ALA A 166 0.40 -13.97 4.00
C ALA A 166 0.40 -15.09 5.05
N ILE A 167 -0.46 -14.98 6.06
CA ILE A 167 -0.58 -15.99 7.12
C ILE A 167 -1.14 -17.30 6.58
N GLY A 168 -2.16 -17.24 5.72
CA GLY A 168 -2.73 -18.43 5.09
C GLY A 168 -1.70 -19.20 4.27
N GLU A 169 -0.94 -18.50 3.43
CA GLU A 169 0.12 -19.10 2.61
C GLU A 169 1.29 -19.62 3.46
N GLY A 170 1.64 -18.91 4.53
CA GLY A 170 2.65 -19.36 5.49
C GLY A 170 2.24 -20.66 6.19
N ARG A 171 1.00 -20.72 6.70
CA ARG A 171 0.44 -21.95 7.30
C ARG A 171 0.44 -23.11 6.33
N ARG A 172 -0.07 -22.91 5.11
CA ARG A 172 -0.11 -23.93 4.05
C ARG A 172 1.29 -24.49 3.76
N ALA A 173 2.28 -23.61 3.61
CA ALA A 173 3.65 -24.03 3.31
C ALA A 173 4.25 -24.87 4.44
N VAL A 174 3.98 -24.53 5.70
CA VAL A 174 4.39 -25.34 6.86
C VAL A 174 3.71 -26.71 6.85
N GLU A 175 2.41 -26.77 6.61
CA GLU A 175 1.65 -28.04 6.52
C GLU A 175 2.24 -28.97 5.44
N GLN A 176 2.56 -28.44 4.25
CA GLN A 176 3.21 -29.20 3.17
C GLN A 176 4.57 -29.81 3.56
N VAL A 177 5.36 -29.10 4.37
CA VAL A 177 6.66 -29.61 4.83
C VAL A 177 6.48 -30.68 5.91
N LEU A 178 5.53 -30.46 6.83
CA LEU A 178 5.22 -31.42 7.90
C LEU A 178 4.76 -32.76 7.35
N GLU A 179 3.96 -32.79 6.28
CA GLU A 179 3.53 -34.02 5.59
C GLU A 179 4.71 -34.92 5.19
N ILE A 180 5.86 -34.35 4.83
CA ILE A 180 7.04 -35.10 4.37
C ILE A 180 7.90 -35.55 5.55
N ILE A 181 7.97 -34.71 6.59
CA ILE A 181 8.71 -35.03 7.81
C ILE A 181 8.01 -36.17 8.56
N SER A 182 6.68 -36.15 8.62
CA SER A 182 5.89 -37.19 9.27
C SER A 182 5.83 -38.52 8.50
N THR A 183 6.12 -38.49 7.19
CA THR A 183 6.14 -39.68 6.33
C THR A 183 7.54 -40.22 6.03
N SER A 184 8.61 -39.55 6.49
CA SER A 184 9.97 -40.10 6.42
C SER A 184 10.17 -41.11 7.55
N PRO A 185 10.48 -42.40 7.29
CA PRO A 185 10.87 -43.33 8.34
C PRO A 185 12.11 -42.79 9.05
N ALA A 186 12.18 -42.90 10.38
CA ALA A 186 13.40 -42.65 11.12
C ALA A 186 14.49 -43.57 10.55
N SER A 187 15.52 -42.97 9.96
CA SER A 187 16.73 -43.66 9.49
C SER A 187 17.53 -44.23 10.64
#